data_AF-A0A3A9VJ65-F1
#
_entry.id   AF-A0A3A9VJ65-F1
#
_cell.length_a   1.000
_cell.length_b   1.000
_cell.length_c   1.000
_cell.angle_alpha   90.00
_cell.angle_beta   90.00
_cell.angle_gamma   90.00
#
_symmetry.space_group_name_H-M   'P 1'
#
loop_
_entity.id
_entity.type
_entity.pdbx_description
1 polymer ?
#
loop_
_entity_poly.entity_id
_entity_poly.type
_entity_poly.pdbx_seq_one_letter_code
_entity_poly.pdbx_strand_id
1 'polypeptide(L)'
;MNEIFDLIYKLLKWISALTGLTYREVNIIVYFIIIPAFFIFLISKILNKKHLIFGFLVLILILFLIIPDFEIFSDKLFNLSVDFLNWFEHIGLNYVQASVVICVIVPILIITLLLYLNKSRAKSEVEN
;
A
#
# COMPACT_ATOMS: atom_id res chain seq x y z
N MET A 1 -9.80 -17.05 -1.57
CA MET A 1 -8.59 -16.21 -1.75
C MET A 1 -8.19 -16.13 -3.22
N ASN A 2 -8.24 -17.22 -3.99
CA ASN A 2 -7.91 -17.21 -5.42
C ASN A 2 -8.72 -16.18 -6.25
N GLU A 3 -10.03 -16.08 -6.02
CA GLU A 3 -10.87 -15.08 -6.72
C GLU A 3 -10.48 -13.65 -6.37
N ILE A 4 -10.20 -13.36 -5.09
CA ILE A 4 -9.76 -12.03 -4.64
C ILE A 4 -8.40 -11.71 -5.27
N PHE A 5 -7.48 -12.67 -5.27
CA PHE A 5 -6.18 -12.52 -5.89
C PHE A 5 -6.31 -12.24 -7.39
N ASP A 6 -7.13 -13.02 -8.12
CA ASP A 6 -7.36 -12.84 -9.54
C ASP A 6 -8.01 -11.49 -9.86
N LEU A 7 -8.97 -11.05 -9.05
CA LEU A 7 -9.59 -9.73 -9.16
C LEU A 7 -8.55 -8.61 -9.02
N ILE A 8 -7.74 -8.67 -7.95
CA ILE A 8 -6.71 -7.66 -7.68
C ILE A 8 -5.64 -7.67 -8.79
N TYR A 9 -5.23 -8.85 -9.23
CA TYR A 9 -4.30 -9.02 -10.34
C TYR A 9 -4.82 -8.40 -11.64
N LYS A 10 -6.09 -8.67 -11.99
CA LYS A 10 -6.75 -8.09 -13.17
C LYS A 10 -6.85 -6.58 -13.06
N LEU A 11 -7.17 -6.05 -11.87
CA LEU A 11 -7.22 -4.61 -11.63
C LEU A 11 -5.84 -3.95 -11.85
N LEU A 12 -4.79 -4.52 -11.26
CA LEU A 12 -3.41 -4.04 -11.43
C LEU A 12 -2.96 -4.10 -12.89
N LYS A 13 -3.29 -5.20 -13.60
CA LYS A 13 -3.01 -5.34 -15.03
C LYS A 13 -3.77 -4.32 -15.88
N TRP A 14 -5.02 -4.04 -15.54
CA TRP A 14 -5.80 -3.01 -16.23
C TRP A 14 -5.18 -1.62 -16.05
N ILE A 15 -4.72 -1.29 -14.83
CA ILE A 15 -3.99 -0.05 -14.55
C ILE A 15 -2.69 0.00 -15.37
N SER A 16 -1.92 -1.08 -15.38
CA SER A 16 -0.68 -1.22 -16.18
C SER A 16 -0.92 -0.97 -17.68
N ALA A 17 -2.00 -1.53 -18.24
CA ALA A 17 -2.37 -1.29 -19.63
C ALA A 17 -2.76 0.17 -19.90
N LEU A 18 -3.35 0.86 -18.91
CA LEU A 18 -3.79 2.25 -19.04
C LEU A 18 -2.64 3.25 -18.88
N THR A 19 -1.67 2.97 -18.01
CA THR A 19 -0.54 3.88 -17.73
C THR A 19 0.67 3.63 -18.62
N GLY A 20 0.76 2.47 -19.27
CA GLY A 20 1.96 2.04 -20.00
C GLY A 20 3.09 1.53 -19.09
N LEU A 21 2.88 1.53 -17.77
CA LEU A 21 3.80 0.93 -16.80
C LEU A 21 3.64 -0.59 -16.78
N THR A 22 4.69 -1.30 -16.39
CA THR A 22 4.64 -2.74 -16.15
C THR A 22 3.76 -3.07 -14.95
N TYR A 23 3.25 -4.31 -14.90
CA TYR A 23 2.49 -4.80 -13.74
C TYR A 23 3.27 -4.66 -12.42
N ARG A 24 4.59 -4.86 -12.46
CA ARG A 24 5.46 -4.82 -11.28
C ARG A 24 5.63 -3.39 -10.77
N GLU A 25 5.85 -2.43 -11.68
CA GLU A 25 5.87 -1.01 -11.34
C GLU A 25 4.56 -0.56 -10.71
N VAL A 26 3.42 -0.92 -11.31
CA VAL A 26 2.11 -0.59 -10.75
C VAL A 26 1.91 -1.23 -9.37
N ASN A 27 2.33 -2.48 -9.19
CA ASN A 27 2.27 -3.17 -7.91
C ASN A 27 3.08 -2.39 -6.84
N ILE A 28 4.32 -2.02 -7.14
CA ILE A 28 5.16 -1.22 -6.23
C ILE A 28 4.50 0.13 -5.91
N ILE A 29 4.00 0.86 -6.91
CA ILE A 29 3.33 2.15 -6.68
C ILE A 29 2.12 1.98 -5.76
N VAL A 30 1.26 0.99 -6.02
CA VAL A 30 0.04 0.78 -5.22
C VAL A 30 0.38 0.43 -3.77
N TYR A 31 1.27 -0.54 -3.57
CA TYR A 31 1.51 -1.10 -2.24
C TYR A 31 2.54 -0.33 -1.40
N PHE A 32 3.49 0.36 -2.02
CA PHE A 32 4.54 1.12 -1.31
C PHE A 32 4.29 2.63 -1.30
N ILE A 33 3.44 3.16 -2.18
CA ILE A 33 3.17 4.60 -2.26
C ILE A 33 1.72 4.90 -1.91
N ILE A 34 0.76 4.37 -2.68
CA ILE A 34 -0.66 4.77 -2.56
C ILE A 34 -1.27 4.32 -1.23
N ILE A 35 -1.13 3.04 -0.86
CA ILE A 35 -1.69 2.52 0.40
C ILE A 35 -1.03 3.20 1.61
N PRO A 36 0.31 3.30 1.71
CA PRO A 36 0.96 4.05 2.78
C PRO A 36 0.57 5.53 2.82
N ALA A 37 0.43 6.20 1.66
CA ALA A 37 -0.05 7.57 1.60
C ALA A 37 -1.44 7.71 2.24
N PHE A 38 -2.32 6.74 2.00
CA PHE A 38 -3.65 6.72 2.59
C PHE A 38 -3.61 6.54 4.13
N PHE A 39 -2.73 5.68 4.64
CA PHE A 39 -2.52 5.55 6.08
C PHE A 39 -2.00 6.85 6.69
N ILE A 40 -0.97 7.45 6.10
CA ILE A 40 -0.39 8.72 6.56
C ILE A 40 -1.41 9.84 6.50
N PHE A 41 -2.26 9.87 5.47
CA PHE A 41 -3.36 10.83 5.37
C PHE A 41 -4.32 10.71 6.57
N LEU A 42 -4.81 9.50 6.86
CA LEU A 42 -5.71 9.28 7.99
C LEU A 42 -5.04 9.60 9.33
N ILE A 43 -3.79 9.17 9.52
CA ILE A 43 -3.00 9.48 10.74
C ILE A 43 -2.81 10.99 10.90
N SER A 44 -2.49 11.71 9.82
CA SER A 44 -2.29 13.16 9.87
C SER A 44 -3.56 13.89 10.33
N LYS A 45 -4.74 13.39 9.94
CA LYS A 45 -6.04 13.91 10.38
C LYS A 45 -6.27 13.58 11.85
N ILE A 46 -6.01 12.35 12.28
CA ILE A 46 -6.14 11.91 13.68
C ILE A 46 -5.19 12.66 14.61
N LEU A 47 -4.02 13.10 14.15
CA LEU A 47 -3.05 13.87 14.95
C LEU A 47 -3.18 15.39 14.75
N ASN A 48 -4.04 15.86 13.84
CA ASN A 48 -4.11 17.26 13.37
C ASN A 48 -2.77 17.83 12.90
N LYS A 49 -1.90 16.99 12.34
CA LYS A 49 -0.54 17.36 11.90
C LYS A 49 -0.42 17.22 10.38
N LYS A 50 -0.83 18.28 9.66
CA LYS A 50 -0.82 18.32 8.18
C LYS A 50 0.59 18.14 7.58
N HIS A 51 1.64 18.47 8.33
CA HIS A 51 3.02 18.29 7.91
C HIS A 51 3.41 16.83 7.65
N LEU A 52 2.71 15.83 8.22
CA LEU A 52 3.01 14.42 7.94
C LEU A 52 2.80 14.05 6.47
N ILE A 53 1.70 14.49 5.86
CA ILE A 53 1.43 14.21 4.44
C ILE A 53 2.50 14.90 3.58
N PHE A 54 2.82 16.16 3.90
CA PHE A 54 3.82 16.91 3.15
C PHE A 54 5.21 16.26 3.24
N GLY A 55 5.61 15.84 4.45
CA GLY A 55 6.86 15.10 4.65
C GLY A 55 6.89 13.79 3.86
N PHE A 56 5.77 13.06 3.82
CA PHE A 56 5.67 11.84 3.00
C PHE A 56 5.78 12.15 1.50
N LEU A 57 5.11 13.19 0.99
CA LEU A 57 5.23 13.59 -0.41
C LEU A 57 6.66 13.99 -0.80
N VAL A 58 7.35 14.73 0.08
CA VAL A 58 8.76 15.10 -0.11
C VAL A 58 9.65 13.85 -0.12
N LEU A 59 9.40 12.90 0.79
CA LEU A 59 10.13 11.62 0.81
C LEU A 59 9.97 10.86 -0.50
N ILE A 60 8.75 10.76 -1.02
CA ILE A 60 8.46 10.09 -2.30
C ILE A 60 9.15 10.83 -3.46
N LEU A 61 9.11 12.16 -3.48
CA LEU A 61 9.78 12.95 -4.51
C LEU A 61 11.31 12.72 -4.49
N ILE A 62 11.92 12.74 -3.32
CA ILE A 62 13.35 12.45 -3.15
C ILE A 62 13.67 11.03 -3.63
N LEU A 63 12.83 10.05 -3.29
CA LEU A 63 13.01 8.68 -3.73
C LEU A 63 13.00 8.57 -5.26
N PHE A 64 12.05 9.22 -5.94
CA PHE A 64 12.01 9.27 -7.40
C PHE A 64 13.20 10.00 -8.03
N LEU A 65 13.78 10.99 -7.36
CA LEU A 65 15.01 11.67 -7.83
C LEU A 65 16.27 10.82 -7.68
N ILE A 66 16.31 9.94 -6.68
CA ILE A 66 17.47 9.07 -6.41
C ILE A 66 17.44 7.83 -7.31
N ILE A 67 16.25 7.33 -7.66
CA ILE A 67 16.11 6.13 -8.50
C ILE A 67 16.40 6.51 -9.96
N PRO A 68 17.52 6.02 -10.54
CA PRO A 68 17.89 6.37 -11.91
C PRO A 68 17.02 5.64 -12.95
N ASP A 69 16.56 4.44 -12.61
CA ASP A 69 15.75 3.59 -13.45
C ASP A 69 14.66 2.94 -12.59
N PHE A 70 13.42 3.39 -12.81
CA PHE A 70 12.28 2.95 -12.02
C PHE A 70 11.85 1.52 -12.33
N GLU A 71 12.08 1.04 -13.55
CA GLU A 71 11.73 -0.32 -13.97
C GLU A 71 12.63 -1.32 -13.25
N ILE A 72 13.95 -1.12 -13.31
CA ILE A 72 14.93 -1.98 -12.63
C ILE A 72 14.73 -1.96 -11.11
N PHE A 73 14.44 -0.78 -10.54
CA PHE A 73 14.14 -0.66 -9.11
C PHE A 73 12.88 -1.46 -8.74
N SER A 74 11.81 -1.29 -9.51
CA SER A 74 10.54 -1.96 -9.26
C SER A 74 10.67 -3.47 -9.42
N ASP A 75 11.43 -3.96 -10.38
CA ASP A 75 11.70 -5.38 -10.57
C ASP A 75 12.41 -5.99 -9.37
N LYS A 76 13.45 -5.33 -8.86
CA LYS A 76 14.19 -5.80 -7.67
C LYS A 76 13.29 -5.82 -6.45
N LEU A 77 12.57 -4.73 -6.19
CA LEU A 77 11.69 -4.63 -5.02
C LEU A 77 10.51 -5.61 -5.12
N PHE A 78 9.98 -5.83 -6.32
CA PHE A 78 8.92 -6.80 -6.55
C PHE A 78 9.40 -8.23 -6.28
N ASN A 79 10.58 -8.61 -6.79
CA ASN A 79 11.13 -9.94 -6.53
C ASN A 79 11.37 -10.17 -5.02
N LEU A 80 11.94 -9.18 -4.32
CA LEU A 80 12.07 -9.23 -2.86
C LEU A 80 10.72 -9.38 -2.14
N SER A 81 9.68 -8.71 -2.65
CA SER A 81 8.32 -8.83 -2.10
C SER A 81 7.74 -10.23 -2.35
N VAL A 82 8.00 -10.83 -3.51
CA VAL A 82 7.61 -12.21 -3.82
C VAL A 82 8.32 -13.19 -2.89
N ASP A 83 9.62 -13.02 -2.67
CA ASP A 83 10.40 -13.85 -1.73
C ASP A 83 9.86 -13.74 -0.30
N PHE A 84 9.53 -12.51 0.14
CA PHE A 84 8.86 -12.28 1.43
C PHE A 84 7.50 -12.98 1.54
N LEU A 85 6.70 -12.96 0.48
CA LEU A 85 5.39 -13.63 0.47
C LEU A 85 5.53 -15.15 0.45
N ASN A 86 6.48 -15.68 -0.31
CA ASN A 86 6.79 -17.12 -0.34
C ASN A 86 7.38 -17.61 0.99
N TRP A 87 8.04 -16.75 1.77
CA TRP A 87 8.52 -17.12 3.10
C TRP A 87 7.38 -17.60 4.03
N PHE A 88 6.14 -17.11 3.84
CA PHE A 88 4.98 -17.57 4.59
C PHE A 88 4.54 -19.01 4.26
N GLU A 89 5.10 -19.64 3.22
CA GLU A 89 4.90 -21.07 2.99
C GLU A 89 5.42 -21.90 4.17
N HIS A 90 6.44 -21.41 4.89
CA HIS A 90 6.94 -22.06 6.10
C HIS A 90 5.89 -22.19 7.21
N ILE A 91 4.90 -21.28 7.23
CA ILE A 91 3.77 -21.33 8.19
C ILE A 91 2.48 -21.88 7.56
N GLY A 92 2.57 -22.48 6.36
CA GLY A 92 1.46 -23.14 5.68
C GLY A 92 0.60 -22.22 4.80
N LEU A 93 1.00 -20.97 4.57
CA LEU A 93 0.31 -20.07 3.65
C LEU A 93 0.98 -20.09 2.28
N ASN A 94 0.27 -20.51 1.24
CA ASN A 94 0.80 -20.40 -0.12
C ASN A 94 0.89 -18.93 -0.57
N TYR A 95 1.66 -18.68 -1.64
CA TYR A 95 1.84 -17.34 -2.20
C TYR A 95 0.53 -16.54 -2.39
N VAL A 96 -0.52 -17.18 -2.91
CA VAL A 96 -1.81 -16.53 -3.17
C VAL A 96 -2.50 -16.13 -1.87
N GLN A 97 -2.48 -17.01 -0.87
CA GLN A 97 -3.05 -16.74 0.44
C GLN A 97 -2.28 -15.62 1.16
N ALA A 98 -0.95 -15.71 1.20
CA ALA A 98 -0.08 -14.69 1.78
C ALA A 98 -0.29 -13.33 1.11
N SER A 99 -0.38 -13.30 -0.23
CA SER A 99 -0.65 -12.08 -1.00
C SER A 99 -1.98 -11.45 -0.60
N VAL A 100 -3.06 -12.22 -0.53
CA VAL A 100 -4.39 -11.67 -0.15
C VAL A 100 -4.38 -11.18 1.30
N VAL A 101 -3.76 -11.92 2.21
CA VAL A 101 -3.69 -11.52 3.63
C VAL A 101 -2.91 -10.22 3.79
N ILE A 102 -1.69 -10.15 3.25
CA ILE A 102 -0.79 -9.01 3.47
C ILE A 102 -1.18 -7.80 2.64
N CYS A 103 -1.61 -7.98 1.38
CA CYS A 103 -1.85 -6.87 0.47
C CYS A 103 -3.31 -6.39 0.46
N VAL A 104 -4.25 -7.15 1.04
CA VAL A 104 -5.68 -6.78 1.05
C VAL A 104 -6.23 -6.74 2.46
N ILE A 105 -6.18 -7.86 3.19
CA ILE A 105 -6.83 -7.97 4.51
C ILE A 105 -6.18 -7.03 5.52
N VAL A 106 -4.85 -7.08 5.66
CA VAL A 106 -4.10 -6.23 6.61
C VAL A 106 -4.34 -4.73 6.32
N PRO A 107 -4.20 -4.22 5.08
CA PRO A 107 -4.52 -2.83 4.78
C PRO A 107 -5.95 -2.43 5.11
N ILE A 108 -6.94 -3.27 4.79
CA ILE A 108 -8.35 -2.99 5.12
C ILE A 108 -8.55 -2.89 6.62
N LEU A 109 -7.94 -3.79 7.41
CA LEU A 109 -8.01 -3.74 8.87
C LEU A 109 -7.40 -2.45 9.42
N ILE A 110 -6.22 -2.06 8.95
CA ILE A 110 -5.55 -0.82 9.36
C ILE A 110 -6.41 0.39 9.01
N ILE A 111 -6.94 0.47 7.79
CA ILE A 111 -7.81 1.57 7.35
C ILE A 111 -9.06 1.66 8.22
N THR A 112 -9.71 0.52 8.47
CA THR A 112 -10.94 0.47 9.27
C THR A 112 -10.67 0.96 10.69
N LEU A 113 -9.56 0.52 11.29
CA LEU A 113 -9.13 0.98 12.61
C LEU A 113 -8.85 2.49 12.63
N LEU A 114 -8.10 3.02 11.65
CA LEU A 114 -7.81 4.45 11.56
C LEU A 114 -9.08 5.29 11.35
N LEU A 115 -10.01 4.83 10.52
CA LEU A 115 -11.31 5.50 10.32
C LEU A 115 -12.15 5.52 11.60
N TYR A 116 -12.18 4.40 12.33
CA TYR A 116 -12.87 4.31 13.61
C TYR A 116 -12.29 5.30 14.63
N LEU A 117 -10.97 5.35 14.78
CA LEU A 117 -10.27 6.29 15.65
C LEU A 117 -10.53 7.74 15.26
N ASN A 118 -10.50 8.06 13.96
CA ASN A 118 -10.81 9.40 13.47
C ASN A 118 -12.26 9.82 13.79
N LYS A 119 -13.24 8.91 13.67
CA LYS A 119 -14.64 9.20 14.02
C LYS A 119 -14.81 9.42 15.53
N SER A 120 -14.16 8.61 16.36
CA SER A 120 -14.20 8.76 17.81
C SER A 120 -13.66 10.13 18.25
N ARG A 121 -12.56 10.58 17.65
CA ARG A 121 -11.99 11.91 17.91
C ARG A 121 -12.95 13.03 17.52
N ALA A 122 -13.53 12.96 16.32
CA ALA A 122 -14.48 13.98 15.86
C ALA A 122 -15.69 14.11 16.80
N LYS A 123 -16.15 13.01 17.42
CA LYS A 123 -17.21 13.06 18.42
C LYS A 123 -16.77 13.78 19.71
N SER A 124 -15.57 13.50 20.22
CA SER A 124 -15.04 14.17 21.42
C SER A 124 -14.76 15.66 21.25
N GLU A 125 -14.53 16.15 20.03
CA GLU A 125 -14.35 17.59 19.76
C GLU A 125 -15.68 18.35 19.67
N VAL A 126 -16.82 17.67 19.49
CA VAL A 126 -18.16 18.29 19.46
C VAL A 126 -18.79 18.35 20.86
N GLU A 127 -18.36 17.48 21.77
CA GLU A 127 -18.87 17.40 23.15
C GLU A 127 -18.09 18.29 24.15
N ASN A 128 -17.00 18.95 23.73
CA ASN A 128 -16.25 19.95 24.50
C ASN A 128 -16.51 21.37 23.99
#